data_AF-A0A973AS23-F1
#
_entry.id   AF-A0A973AS23-F1
#
_cell.length_a   1.000
_cell.length_b   1.000
_cell.length_c   1.000
_cell.angle_alpha   90.00
_cell.angle_beta   90.00
_cell.angle_gamma   90.00
#
_symmetry.space_group_name_H-M   'P 1'
#
loop_
_entity.id
_entity.type
_entity.pdbx_description
1 polymer ?
#
loop_
_entity_poly.entity_id
_entity_poly.type
_entity_poly.pdbx_seq_one_letter_code
_entity_poly.pdbx_strand_id
1 'polypeptide(L)'
;MWLYIKTPRSTVDVDFSTKTLKDHARVKELLDAACMKAPNGISFTVVSFKEITKVTELAADVKISYQTEDGASNAFDLDIVYNLQSPAATLPSPIHDNLMLQVSTLENIIADKIAASHRFTGGNTRMKDFDDLWRISLSHININKARLNEHLIEQKVDPSLDSAWSNPETERSWQAHIKRYPDLPKTLIKTIQIVNEWLKKVLY
;
A
#
# COMPACT_ATOMS: atom_id res chain seq x y z
N MET A 1 -1.06 -5.13 0.37
CA MET A 1 -1.57 -5.53 1.71
C MET A 1 -2.67 -6.60 1.66
N TRP A 2 -3.78 -6.34 0.95
CA TRP A 2 -4.94 -7.24 0.93
C TRP A 2 -4.59 -8.68 0.52
N LEU A 3 -3.71 -8.86 -0.46
CA LEU A 3 -3.25 -10.19 -0.91
C LEU A 3 -2.52 -11.01 0.17
N TYR A 4 -1.97 -10.37 1.22
CA TYR A 4 -1.28 -11.06 2.31
C TYR A 4 -2.24 -11.39 3.46
N ILE A 5 -2.95 -10.39 3.98
CA ILE A 5 -3.68 -10.51 5.26
C ILE A 5 -5.20 -10.38 5.11
N LYS A 6 -5.73 -10.24 3.89
CA LYS A 6 -7.15 -10.03 3.60
C LYS A 6 -7.78 -8.94 4.48
N THR A 7 -7.07 -7.81 4.60
CA THR A 7 -7.51 -6.70 5.47
C THR A 7 -8.94 -6.26 5.11
N PRO A 8 -9.82 -6.05 6.11
CA PRO A 8 -11.18 -5.54 5.88
C PRO A 8 -11.19 -4.04 5.56
N ARG A 9 -10.04 -3.36 5.67
CA ARG A 9 -9.91 -1.95 5.30
C ARG A 9 -10.08 -1.79 3.79
N SER A 10 -11.11 -1.04 3.39
CA SER A 10 -11.27 -0.66 1.99
C SER A 10 -10.10 0.18 1.49
N THR A 11 -9.68 -0.11 0.26
CA THR A 11 -8.71 0.67 -0.51
C THR A 11 -9.30 0.88 -1.89
N VAL A 12 -9.22 2.12 -2.37
CA VAL A 12 -9.65 2.49 -3.73
C VAL A 12 -8.45 2.78 -4.61
N ASP A 13 -7.27 2.93 -4.02
CA ASP A 13 -6.01 3.20 -4.71
C ASP A 13 -5.25 1.89 -4.89
N VAL A 14 -4.60 1.74 -6.05
CA VAL A 14 -3.71 0.61 -6.35
C VAL A 14 -2.33 1.13 -6.72
N ASP A 15 -1.33 0.78 -5.91
CA ASP A 15 0.06 1.15 -6.13
C ASP A 15 0.77 0.10 -7.00
N PHE A 16 1.44 0.57 -8.05
CA PHE A 16 2.29 -0.24 -8.92
C PHE A 16 3.72 0.29 -8.94
N SER A 17 4.65 -0.60 -9.24
CA SER A 17 5.99 -0.21 -9.65
C SER A 17 6.45 -0.98 -10.88
N THR A 18 7.23 -0.31 -11.74
CA THR A 18 7.91 -0.97 -12.85
C THR A 18 9.32 -1.36 -12.40
N LYS A 19 9.81 -2.53 -12.82
CA LYS A 19 11.19 -2.95 -12.48
C LYS A 19 12.22 -2.20 -13.31
N THR A 20 12.02 -2.13 -14.62
CA THR A 20 13.02 -1.58 -15.57
C THR A 20 12.49 -0.47 -16.46
N LEU A 21 11.17 -0.30 -16.54
CA LEU A 21 10.55 0.61 -17.48
C LEU A 21 10.59 2.05 -16.97
N LYS A 22 11.18 2.97 -17.74
CA LYS A 22 11.36 4.40 -17.39
C LYS A 22 10.73 5.34 -18.42
N ASP A 23 9.64 4.91 -19.06
CA ASP A 23 9.05 5.65 -20.18
C ASP A 23 7.54 5.76 -20.01
N HIS A 24 7.06 7.01 -19.92
CA HIS A 24 5.64 7.33 -19.80
C HIS A 24 4.84 6.81 -20.99
N ALA A 25 5.36 6.98 -22.22
CA ALA A 25 4.65 6.58 -23.43
C ALA A 25 4.40 5.07 -23.43
N ARG A 26 5.45 4.29 -23.12
CA ARG A 26 5.34 2.83 -23.04
C ARG A 26 4.47 2.36 -21.88
N VAL A 27 4.52 3.00 -20.71
CA VAL A 27 3.62 2.66 -19.58
C VAL A 27 2.16 2.90 -19.99
N LYS A 28 1.87 4.05 -20.61
CA LYS A 28 0.53 4.38 -21.08
C LYS A 28 0.01 3.37 -22.10
N GLU A 29 0.82 3.01 -23.09
CA GLU A 29 0.47 2.00 -24.10
C GLU A 29 0.13 0.65 -23.46
N LEU A 30 0.90 0.22 -22.46
CA LEU A 30 0.64 -1.03 -21.75
C LEU A 30 -0.66 -0.98 -20.92
N LEU A 31 -0.99 0.17 -20.33
CA LEU A 31 -2.25 0.36 -19.61
C LEU A 31 -3.45 0.36 -20.56
N ASP A 32 -3.36 1.10 -21.67
CA ASP A 32 -4.41 1.11 -22.70
C ASP A 32 -4.64 -0.32 -23.24
N ALA A 33 -3.55 -1.06 -23.51
CA ALA A 33 -3.61 -2.45 -23.93
C ALA A 33 -4.22 -3.39 -22.87
N ALA A 34 -3.96 -3.14 -21.59
CA ALA A 34 -4.56 -3.91 -20.49
C ALA A 34 -6.07 -3.61 -20.38
N CYS A 35 -6.47 -2.34 -20.48
CA CYS A 35 -7.87 -1.91 -20.42
C CYS A 35 -8.73 -2.46 -21.57
N MET A 36 -8.15 -2.64 -22.76
CA MET A 36 -8.84 -3.24 -23.91
C MET A 36 -9.18 -4.72 -23.72
N LYS A 37 -8.48 -5.42 -22.83
CA LYS A 37 -8.88 -6.76 -22.41
C LYS A 37 -10.02 -6.55 -21.43
N ALA A 38 -11.27 -6.80 -21.87
CA ALA A 38 -12.46 -6.68 -21.04
C ALA A 38 -12.79 -8.05 -20.41
N PRO A 39 -12.15 -8.44 -19.28
CA PRO A 39 -12.47 -9.70 -18.64
C PRO A 39 -13.89 -9.65 -18.08
N ASN A 40 -14.63 -10.74 -18.27
CA ASN A 40 -15.84 -11.06 -17.50
C ASN A 40 -16.92 -9.94 -17.51
N GLY A 41 -17.15 -9.31 -18.66
CA GLY A 41 -18.21 -8.30 -18.79
C GLY A 41 -17.91 -6.97 -18.09
N ILE A 42 -16.64 -6.69 -17.81
CA ILE A 42 -16.18 -5.40 -17.28
C ILE A 42 -15.30 -4.72 -18.31
N SER A 43 -15.72 -3.54 -18.76
CA SER A 43 -14.89 -2.66 -19.59
C SER A 43 -14.09 -1.72 -18.70
N PHE A 44 -12.83 -1.51 -19.05
CA PHE A 44 -11.95 -0.56 -18.38
C PHE A 44 -11.48 0.49 -19.37
N THR A 45 -11.32 1.73 -18.90
CA THR A 45 -10.82 2.84 -19.72
C THR A 45 -9.86 3.70 -18.90
N VAL A 46 -8.74 4.10 -19.51
CA VAL A 46 -7.86 5.13 -18.96
C VAL A 46 -8.53 6.50 -19.14
N VAL A 47 -8.97 7.10 -18.03
CA VAL A 47 -9.65 8.40 -18.01
C VAL A 47 -8.62 9.55 -18.03
N SER A 48 -7.54 9.40 -17.26
CA SER A 48 -6.46 10.38 -17.22
C SER A 48 -5.13 9.70 -16.97
N PHE A 49 -4.08 10.23 -17.56
CA PHE A 49 -2.71 9.81 -17.34
C PHE A 49 -1.87 11.07 -17.10
N LYS A 50 -1.40 11.26 -15.88
CA LYS A 50 -0.62 12.44 -15.48
C LYS A 50 0.80 12.02 -15.18
N GLU A 51 1.72 12.53 -15.99
CA GLU A 51 3.15 12.27 -15.85
C GLU A 51 3.73 13.04 -14.67
N ILE A 52 4.57 12.36 -13.89
CA ILE A 52 5.36 12.96 -12.82
C ILE A 52 6.82 12.75 -13.17
N THR A 53 7.49 13.84 -13.53
CA THR A 53 8.95 13.88 -13.71
C THR A 53 9.55 14.83 -12.68
N LYS A 54 10.29 14.28 -11.73
CA LYS A 54 11.11 15.02 -10.76
C LYS A 54 12.56 14.54 -10.85
N VAL A 55 13.49 15.33 -10.34
CA VAL A 55 14.93 14.99 -10.32
C VAL A 55 15.20 13.61 -9.69
N THR A 56 14.41 13.23 -8.69
CA THR A 56 14.60 12.01 -7.91
C THR A 56 13.56 10.93 -8.21
N GLU A 57 12.56 11.20 -9.06
CA GLU A 57 11.38 10.36 -9.18
C GLU A 57 10.78 10.47 -10.58
N LEU A 58 10.49 9.30 -11.17
CA LEU A 58 9.71 9.19 -12.39
C LEU A 58 8.49 8.32 -12.08
N ALA A 59 7.29 8.84 -12.29
CA ALA A 59 6.05 8.19 -11.89
C ALA A 59 4.85 8.65 -12.76
N ALA A 60 3.69 8.03 -12.59
CA ALA A 60 2.44 8.51 -13.15
C ALA A 60 1.27 8.34 -12.17
N ASP A 61 0.42 9.35 -12.09
CA ASP A 61 -0.91 9.26 -11.50
C ASP A 61 -1.88 8.92 -12.63
N VAL A 62 -2.56 7.77 -12.55
CA VAL A 62 -3.49 7.32 -13.61
C VAL A 62 -4.87 7.09 -13.01
N LYS A 63 -5.91 7.54 -13.71
CA LYS A 63 -7.29 7.27 -13.32
C LYS A 63 -7.90 6.26 -14.28
N ILE A 64 -8.41 5.16 -13.74
CA ILE A 64 -9.12 4.14 -14.50
C ILE A 64 -10.59 4.19 -14.14
N SER A 65 -11.46 4.20 -15.14
CA SER A 65 -12.90 3.93 -14.97
C SER A 65 -13.21 2.51 -15.36
N TYR A 66 -14.19 1.89 -14.68
CA TYR A 66 -14.80 0.66 -15.14
C TYR A 66 -16.30 0.82 -15.35
N GLN A 67 -16.85 -0.01 -16.24
CA GLN A 67 -18.29 -0.20 -16.42
C GLN A 67 -18.59 -1.70 -16.56
N THR A 68 -19.59 -2.18 -15.82
CA THR A 68 -20.08 -3.56 -15.93
C THR A 68 -21.23 -3.64 -16.93
N GLU A 69 -21.50 -4.85 -17.46
CA GLU A 69 -22.66 -5.13 -18.32
C GLU A 69 -24.00 -4.73 -17.67
N ASP A 70 -24.12 -4.91 -16.35
CA ASP A 70 -25.31 -4.53 -15.57
C ASP A 70 -25.45 -3.00 -15.33
N GLY A 71 -24.52 -2.19 -15.87
CA GLY A 71 -24.58 -0.73 -15.83
C GLY A 71 -23.91 -0.08 -14.61
N ALA A 72 -23.30 -0.86 -13.71
CA ALA A 72 -22.52 -0.29 -12.60
C ALA A 72 -21.23 0.33 -13.13
N SER A 73 -20.88 1.53 -12.66
CA SER A 73 -19.63 2.19 -13.04
C SER A 73 -19.01 2.93 -11.86
N ASN A 74 -17.68 3.01 -11.87
CA ASN A 74 -16.92 3.81 -10.91
C ASN A 74 -15.52 4.10 -11.48
N ALA A 75 -14.74 4.90 -10.77
CA ALA A 75 -13.34 5.14 -11.08
C ALA A 75 -12.45 4.91 -9.87
N PHE A 76 -11.20 4.56 -10.12
CA PHE A 76 -10.16 4.36 -9.12
C PHE A 76 -8.83 4.90 -9.63
N ASP A 77 -7.96 5.23 -8.69
CA ASP A 77 -6.66 5.84 -8.96
C ASP A 77 -5.55 4.78 -8.88
N LEU A 78 -4.57 4.92 -9.77
CA LEU A 78 -3.36 4.11 -9.85
C LEU A 78 -2.14 5.01 -9.69
N ASP A 79 -1.33 4.72 -8.68
CA ASP A 79 -0.04 5.37 -8.48
C ASP A 79 1.06 4.44 -9.00
N ILE A 80 1.81 4.87 -10.02
CA ILE A 80 2.81 4.02 -10.68
C ILE A 80 4.19 4.64 -10.54
N VAL A 81 5.08 4.02 -9.76
CA VAL A 81 6.48 4.44 -9.61
C VAL A 81 7.40 3.68 -10.58
N TYR A 82 8.28 4.37 -11.28
CA TYR A 82 9.07 3.75 -12.36
C TYR A 82 10.45 3.30 -11.88
N ASN A 83 10.91 2.17 -12.43
CA ASN A 83 12.22 1.59 -12.19
C ASN A 83 12.57 1.48 -10.71
N LEU A 84 11.63 0.95 -9.93
CA LEU A 84 11.87 0.61 -8.55
C LEU A 84 12.36 -0.84 -8.49
N GLN A 85 13.63 -1.01 -8.17
CA GLN A 85 14.23 -2.32 -7.95
C GLN A 85 13.89 -2.81 -6.53
N SER A 86 12.60 -3.05 -6.27
CA SER A 86 12.15 -3.62 -5.00
C SER A 86 12.01 -5.14 -5.11
N PRO A 87 12.36 -5.89 -4.06
CA PRO A 87 12.07 -7.31 -4.00
C PRO A 87 10.58 -7.57 -4.19
N ALA A 88 10.27 -8.51 -5.08
CA ALA A 88 8.91 -8.94 -5.35
C ALA A 88 8.68 -10.37 -4.83
N ALA A 89 7.49 -10.60 -4.28
CA ALA A 89 6.95 -11.92 -4.06
C ALA A 89 6.04 -12.31 -5.23
N THR A 90 5.86 -13.61 -5.42
CA THR A 90 4.92 -14.15 -6.39
C THR A 90 3.76 -14.78 -5.63
N LEU A 91 2.56 -14.22 -5.77
CA LEU A 91 1.35 -14.68 -5.08
C LEU A 91 0.28 -15.10 -6.09
N PRO A 92 -0.56 -16.11 -5.79
CA PRO A 92 -1.69 -16.46 -6.66
C PRO A 92 -2.71 -15.31 -6.71
N SER A 93 -3.32 -15.12 -7.87
CA SER A 93 -4.44 -14.20 -8.03
C SER A 93 -5.65 -14.72 -7.22
N PRO A 94 -6.37 -13.84 -6.51
CA PRO A 94 -7.57 -14.22 -5.77
C PRO A 94 -8.79 -14.46 -6.67
N ILE A 95 -8.70 -14.11 -7.96
CA ILE A 95 -9.83 -14.13 -8.91
C ILE A 95 -9.57 -15.09 -10.08
N HIS A 96 -8.31 -15.43 -10.36
CA HIS A 96 -7.95 -16.25 -11.51
C HIS A 96 -6.99 -17.38 -11.10
N ASP A 97 -7.47 -18.62 -11.16
CA ASP A 97 -6.81 -19.82 -10.61
C ASP A 97 -5.41 -20.11 -11.19
N ASN A 98 -5.07 -19.54 -12.34
CA ASN A 98 -3.79 -19.78 -13.04
C ASN A 98 -2.94 -18.51 -13.22
N LEU A 99 -3.32 -17.40 -12.60
CA LEU A 99 -2.56 -16.16 -12.70
C LEU A 99 -1.71 -15.96 -11.44
N MET A 100 -0.40 -15.78 -11.63
CA MET A 100 0.52 -15.38 -10.57
C MET A 100 0.81 -13.89 -10.66
N LEU A 101 0.63 -13.18 -9.56
CA LEU A 101 0.87 -11.76 -9.42
C LEU A 101 2.27 -11.51 -8.86
N GLN A 102 2.96 -10.53 -9.43
CA GLN A 102 4.18 -9.96 -8.84
C GLN A 102 3.76 -8.84 -7.90
N VAL A 103 4.09 -8.97 -6.61
CA VAL A 103 3.68 -8.00 -5.57
C VAL A 103 4.88 -7.59 -4.74
N SER A 104 4.87 -6.38 -4.16
CA SER A 104 5.88 -6.03 -3.16
C SER A 104 5.86 -7.03 -2.01
N THR A 105 7.05 -7.40 -1.55
CA THR A 105 7.19 -8.24 -0.35
C THR A 105 6.55 -7.59 0.87
N LEU A 106 6.11 -8.41 1.82
CA LEU A 106 5.49 -7.89 3.05
C LEU A 106 6.48 -7.04 3.85
N GLU A 107 7.76 -7.42 3.86
CA GLU A 107 8.84 -6.68 4.50
C GLU A 107 9.02 -5.28 3.91
N ASN A 108 9.02 -5.16 2.57
CA ASN A 108 9.08 -3.85 1.91
C ASN A 108 7.84 -3.01 2.25
N ILE A 109 6.64 -3.61 2.26
CA ILE A 109 5.41 -2.90 2.63
C ILE A 109 5.46 -2.40 4.09
N ILE A 110 5.98 -3.20 5.02
CA ILE A 110 6.17 -2.79 6.42
C ILE A 110 7.15 -1.62 6.51
N ALA A 111 8.30 -1.73 5.85
CA ALA A 111 9.33 -0.68 5.86
C ALA A 111 8.79 0.64 5.29
N ASP A 112 8.10 0.60 4.14
CA ASP A 112 7.52 1.79 3.50
C ASP A 112 6.49 2.47 4.42
N LYS A 113 5.68 1.70 5.14
CA LYS A 113 4.70 2.23 6.08
C LYS A 113 5.36 2.89 7.29
N ILE A 114 6.41 2.27 7.84
CA ILE A 114 7.17 2.85 8.96
C ILE A 114 7.86 4.15 8.50
N ALA A 115 8.52 4.13 7.35
CA ALA A 115 9.17 5.31 6.77
C ALA A 115 8.18 6.45 6.51
N ALA A 116 6.99 6.12 6.00
CA ALA A 116 5.91 7.08 5.84
C ALA A 116 5.43 7.65 7.19
N SER A 117 5.24 6.82 8.21
CA SER A 117 4.88 7.28 9.55
C SER A 117 5.92 8.23 10.14
N HIS A 118 7.22 7.95 9.97
CA HIS A 118 8.31 8.84 10.41
C HIS A 118 8.31 10.18 9.68
N ARG A 119 8.14 10.16 8.35
CA ARG A 119 8.17 11.39 7.54
C ARG A 119 7.02 12.34 7.85
N PHE A 120 5.85 11.81 8.22
CA PHE A 120 4.61 12.58 8.32
C PHE A 120 4.00 12.62 9.73
N THR A 121 4.68 12.04 10.73
CA THR A 121 4.34 12.09 12.18
C THR A 121 2.86 11.83 12.50
N GLY A 122 2.20 10.98 11.70
CA GLY A 122 0.77 10.66 11.88
C GLY A 122 -0.26 11.67 11.35
N GLY A 123 0.11 12.59 10.47
CA GLY A 123 -0.83 13.52 9.81
C GLY A 123 -2.01 12.83 9.09
N ASN A 124 -3.00 13.62 8.67
CA ASN A 124 -4.38 13.21 8.30
C ASN A 124 -4.52 12.04 7.28
N THR A 125 -3.47 11.69 6.54
CA THR A 125 -3.48 10.57 5.57
C THR A 125 -2.90 9.24 6.11
N ARG A 126 -2.30 9.22 7.31
CA ARG A 126 -1.50 8.10 7.82
C ARG A 126 -2.20 7.18 8.80
N MET A 127 -3.46 7.45 9.17
CA MET A 127 -4.24 6.53 10.02
C MET A 127 -4.35 5.13 9.40
N LYS A 128 -4.41 5.06 8.06
CA LYS A 128 -4.38 3.81 7.29
C LYS A 128 -3.07 3.03 7.49
N ASP A 129 -1.93 3.70 7.65
CA ASP A 129 -0.63 3.05 7.85
C ASP A 129 -0.54 2.44 9.25
N PHE A 130 -1.02 3.13 10.29
CA PHE A 130 -1.11 2.57 11.65
C PHE A 130 -2.08 1.39 11.74
N ASP A 131 -3.24 1.48 11.09
CA ASP A 131 -4.19 0.38 10.94
C ASP A 131 -3.53 -0.83 10.26
N ASP A 132 -2.94 -0.63 9.08
CA ASP A 132 -2.29 -1.68 8.32
C ASP A 132 -1.16 -2.35 9.14
N LEU A 133 -0.29 -1.59 9.81
CA LEU A 133 0.78 -2.13 10.66
C LEU A 133 0.22 -2.93 11.84
N TRP A 134 -0.84 -2.44 12.48
CA TRP A 134 -1.50 -3.17 13.57
C TRP A 134 -2.12 -4.47 13.07
N ARG A 135 -2.77 -4.48 11.91
CA ARG A 135 -3.34 -5.72 11.34
C ARG A 135 -2.25 -6.72 10.96
N ILE A 136 -1.14 -6.27 10.39
CA ILE A 136 0.01 -7.14 10.13
C ILE A 136 0.50 -7.77 11.44
N SER A 137 0.60 -6.99 12.52
CA SER A 137 1.06 -7.46 13.83
C SER A 137 0.24 -8.61 14.40
N LEU A 138 -1.02 -8.72 14.00
CA LEU A 138 -1.96 -9.77 14.42
C LEU A 138 -2.12 -10.91 13.40
N SER A 139 -1.54 -10.80 12.20
CA SER A 139 -1.82 -11.71 11.08
C SER A 139 -1.17 -13.09 11.16
N HIS A 140 -0.30 -13.33 12.15
CA HIS A 140 0.53 -14.53 12.29
C HIS A 140 1.41 -14.88 11.07
N ILE A 141 1.49 -14.01 10.06
CA ILE A 141 2.37 -14.21 8.91
C ILE A 141 3.82 -14.13 9.38
N ASN A 142 4.62 -15.11 8.95
CA ASN A 142 6.04 -15.13 9.24
C ASN A 142 6.74 -14.02 8.45
N ILE A 143 7.37 -13.08 9.17
CA ILE A 143 8.13 -11.98 8.59
C ILE A 143 9.59 -12.39 8.48
N ASN A 144 10.19 -12.20 7.32
CA ASN A 144 11.62 -12.39 7.15
C ASN A 144 12.39 -11.23 7.82
N LYS A 145 12.82 -11.48 9.06
CA LYS A 145 13.61 -10.54 9.88
C LYS A 145 14.81 -9.94 9.14
N ALA A 146 15.56 -10.76 8.40
CA ALA A 146 16.77 -10.28 7.71
C ALA A 146 16.42 -9.26 6.61
N ARG A 147 15.41 -9.57 5.80
CA ARG A 147 14.93 -8.67 4.73
C ARG A 147 14.29 -7.40 5.28
N LEU A 148 13.50 -7.50 6.34
CA LEU A 148 12.91 -6.32 6.97
C LEU A 148 14.01 -5.39 7.50
N ASN A 149 15.03 -5.92 8.19
CA ASN A 149 16.17 -5.13 8.65
C ASN A 149 16.93 -4.47 7.49
N GLU A 150 17.18 -5.21 6.41
CA GLU A 150 17.83 -4.67 5.20
C GLU A 150 17.07 -3.44 4.68
N HIS A 151 15.75 -3.54 4.49
CA HIS A 151 14.95 -2.43 4.00
C HIS A 151 14.89 -1.23 4.96
N LEU A 152 14.80 -1.47 6.27
CA LEU A 152 14.80 -0.37 7.25
C LEU A 152 16.14 0.37 7.27
N ILE A 153 17.26 -0.35 7.12
CA ILE A 153 18.60 0.24 7.00
C ILE A 153 18.75 1.04 5.71
N GLU A 154 18.34 0.46 4.57
CA GLU A 154 18.39 1.14 3.25
C GLU A 154 17.59 2.45 3.26
N GLN A 155 16.42 2.44 3.88
CA GLN A 155 15.56 3.62 4.01
C GLN A 155 15.98 4.58 5.13
N LYS A 156 16.98 4.21 5.94
CA LYS A 156 17.47 4.96 7.11
C LYS A 156 16.36 5.30 8.09
N VAL A 157 15.51 4.33 8.39
CA VAL A 157 14.37 4.49 9.29
C VAL A 157 14.50 3.61 10.52
N ASP A 158 14.17 4.17 11.68
CA ASP A 158 14.19 3.41 12.92
C ASP A 158 13.07 2.35 12.93
N PRO A 159 13.35 1.12 13.43
CA PRO A 159 12.40 0.01 13.51
C PRO A 159 11.35 0.20 14.62
N SER A 160 10.81 1.41 14.78
CA SER A 160 9.81 1.75 15.78
C SER A 160 8.98 2.94 15.35
N LEU A 161 7.77 3.04 15.89
CA LEU A 161 6.91 4.21 15.81
C LEU A 161 7.09 5.07 17.06
N ASP A 162 7.05 6.40 16.93
CA ASP A 162 7.19 7.30 18.08
C ASP A 162 5.84 7.52 18.76
N SER A 163 5.80 7.30 20.08
CA SER A 163 4.61 7.57 20.90
C SER A 163 4.25 9.06 20.92
N ALA A 164 5.22 9.96 20.74
CA ALA A 164 4.99 11.40 20.70
C ALA A 164 4.12 11.85 19.51
N TRP A 165 3.98 11.00 18.48
CA TRP A 165 3.06 11.27 17.37
C TRP A 165 1.59 11.18 17.78
N SER A 166 1.28 10.58 18.93
CA SER A 166 -0.08 10.55 19.49
C SER A 166 -0.40 11.86 20.21
N ASN A 167 -0.89 12.86 19.47
CA ASN A 167 -1.33 14.14 20.00
C ASN A 167 -2.85 14.35 19.79
N PRO A 168 -3.47 15.43 20.33
CA PRO A 168 -4.91 15.63 20.22
C PRO A 168 -5.46 15.68 18.78
N GLU A 169 -4.66 16.12 17.81
CA GLU A 169 -5.07 16.19 16.40
C GLU A 169 -5.08 14.79 15.77
N THR A 170 -3.97 14.06 15.88
CA THR A 170 -3.85 12.71 15.32
C THR A 170 -4.80 11.73 15.99
N GLU A 171 -5.07 11.91 17.28
CA GLU A 171 -6.06 11.13 18.02
C GLU A 171 -7.47 11.39 17.48
N ARG A 172 -7.81 12.65 17.16
CA ARG A 172 -9.10 12.96 16.52
C ARG A 172 -9.21 12.29 15.15
N SER A 173 -8.15 12.31 14.35
CA SER A 173 -8.12 11.60 13.05
C SER A 173 -8.25 10.09 13.25
N TRP A 174 -7.61 9.51 14.27
CA TRP A 174 -7.76 8.11 14.63
C TRP A 174 -9.21 7.77 15.04
N GLN A 175 -9.82 8.58 15.91
CA GLN A 175 -11.22 8.41 16.30
C GLN A 175 -12.18 8.46 15.10
N ALA A 176 -11.91 9.32 14.12
CA ALA A 176 -12.68 9.36 12.89
C ALA A 176 -12.48 8.09 12.04
N HIS A 177 -11.23 7.59 11.96
CA HIS A 177 -10.88 6.37 11.23
C HIS A 177 -11.54 5.12 11.82
N ILE A 178 -11.42 4.90 13.13
CA ILE A 178 -11.93 3.69 13.79
C ILE A 178 -13.46 3.57 13.80
N LYS A 179 -14.21 4.65 13.51
CA LYS A 179 -15.67 4.57 13.34
C LYS A 179 -16.08 3.57 12.26
N ARG A 180 -15.25 3.41 11.22
CA ARG A 180 -15.47 2.45 10.13
C ARG A 180 -14.91 1.06 10.44
N TYR A 181 -14.00 0.95 11.41
CA TYR A 181 -13.24 -0.24 11.76
C TYR A 181 -13.23 -0.42 13.28
N PRO A 182 -14.37 -0.84 13.87
CA PRO A 182 -14.57 -0.83 15.32
C PRO A 182 -13.70 -1.84 16.08
N ASP A 183 -13.08 -2.78 15.36
CA ASP A 183 -12.12 -3.76 15.84
C ASP A 183 -10.76 -3.16 16.20
N LEU A 184 -10.43 -1.99 15.68
CA LEU A 184 -9.18 -1.30 15.94
C LEU A 184 -9.08 -0.83 17.41
N PRO A 185 -7.86 -0.68 17.95
CA PRO A 185 -7.65 -0.12 19.28
C PRO A 185 -8.31 1.25 19.43
N LYS A 186 -8.89 1.51 20.62
CA LYS A 186 -9.62 2.74 20.89
C LYS A 186 -8.77 4.00 20.89
N THR A 187 -7.44 3.91 20.96
CA THR A 187 -6.55 5.06 20.94
C THR A 187 -5.35 4.82 20.04
N LEU A 188 -4.82 5.88 19.43
CA LEU A 188 -3.66 5.77 18.56
C LEU A 188 -2.43 5.31 19.33
N ILE A 189 -2.25 5.81 20.56
CA ILE A 189 -1.14 5.41 21.44
C ILE A 189 -1.13 3.90 21.70
N LYS A 190 -2.30 3.27 21.86
CA LYS A 190 -2.39 1.82 22.07
C LYS A 190 -1.99 1.06 20.81
N THR A 191 -2.38 1.56 19.63
CA THR A 191 -1.93 1.01 18.34
C THR A 191 -0.41 1.07 18.20
N ILE A 192 0.19 2.23 18.49
CA ILE A 192 1.65 2.44 18.45
C ILE A 192 2.38 1.48 19.39
N GLN A 193 1.90 1.33 20.63
CA GLN A 193 2.49 0.42 21.61
C GLN A 193 2.48 -1.03 21.15
N ILE A 194 1.33 -1.52 20.67
CA ILE A 194 1.19 -2.90 20.18
C ILE A 194 2.13 -3.14 18.98
N VAL A 195 2.17 -2.21 18.02
CA VAL A 195 3.04 -2.33 16.86
C VAL A 195 4.51 -2.33 17.27
N ASN A 196 4.92 -1.48 18.22
CA ASN A 196 6.30 -1.46 18.71
C ASN A 196 6.70 -2.73 19.45
N GLU A 197 5.79 -3.30 20.26
CA GLU A 197 6.03 -4.60 20.91
C GLU A 197 6.19 -5.72 19.88
N TRP A 198 5.39 -5.69 18.83
CA TRP A 198 5.51 -6.64 17.72
C TRP A 198 6.81 -6.47 16.94
N LEU A 199 7.18 -5.23 16.56
CA LEU A 199 8.44 -4.94 15.88
C LEU A 199 9.64 -5.43 16.69
N LYS A 200 9.60 -5.23 18.01
CA LYS A 200 10.63 -5.77 18.92
C LYS A 200 10.75 -7.29 18.81
N LYS A 201 9.63 -8.03 18.83
CA LYS A 201 9.64 -9.51 18.72
C LYS A 201 10.09 -10.01 17.35
N VAL A 202 9.76 -9.28 16.28
CA VAL A 202 10.13 -9.68 14.92
C VAL A 202 11.61 -9.40 14.65
N LEU A 203 12.16 -8.33 15.24
CA LEU A 203 13.51 -7.85 14.93
C LEU A 203 14.57 -8.19 15.98
N TYR A 204 14.18 -8.61 17.19
CA TYR A 204 15.09 -9.04 18.26
C TYR A 204 14.76 -10.46 18.68
#